data_AF-A0AAU4DIR4-F1
#
_entry.id   AF-A0AAU4DIR4-F1
#
_cell.length_a   1.000
_cell.length_b   1.000
_cell.length_c   1.000
_cell.angle_alpha   90.00
_cell.angle_beta   90.00
_cell.angle_gamma   90.00
#
_symmetry.space_group_name_H-M   'P 1'
#
loop_
_entity.id
_entity.type
_entity.pdbx_description
1 polymer ?
#
loop_
_entity_poly.entity_id
_entity_poly.type
_entity_poly.pdbx_seq_one_letter_code
_entity_poly.pdbx_strand_id
1 'polypeptide(L)'
;MPIRAITFHIVTCDVCGDEDADEVLPLFDTPEIAAHNARRCGWLLTADRRAICPDNDHQHRAALDQLMPPEPHIEIDGQLPFNPDPTT
;
A
#
# COMPACT_ATOMS: atom_id res chain seq x y z
N MET A 1 -30.57 31.03 -9.40
CA MET A 1 -29.37 30.34 -9.93
C MET A 1 -29.60 28.85 -9.80
N PRO A 2 -29.38 28.04 -10.86
CA PRO A 2 -29.51 26.60 -10.75
C PRO A 2 -28.34 26.03 -9.91
N ILE A 3 -28.66 25.10 -9.01
CA ILE A 3 -27.65 24.29 -8.31
C ILE A 3 -27.12 23.25 -9.31
N ARG A 4 -25.80 23.09 -9.36
CA ARG A 4 -25.12 22.04 -10.15
C ARG A 4 -24.34 21.14 -9.22
N ALA A 5 -24.50 19.83 -9.40
CA ALA A 5 -23.63 18.84 -8.79
C ALA A 5 -22.26 18.85 -9.50
N ILE A 6 -21.19 18.76 -8.72
CA ILE A 6 -19.82 18.58 -9.19
C ILE A 6 -19.26 17.37 -8.44
N THR A 7 -18.55 16.50 -9.15
CA THR A 7 -17.91 15.32 -8.59
C THR A 7 -16.42 15.59 -8.46
N PHE A 8 -15.85 15.20 -7.32
CA PHE A 8 -14.41 15.26 -7.05
C PHE A 8 -13.92 13.91 -6.54
N HIS A 9 -12.62 13.70 -6.65
CA HIS A 9 -11.93 12.48 -6.26
C HIS A 9 -10.87 12.78 -5.20
N ILE A 10 -10.75 11.87 -4.24
CA ILE A 10 -9.71 11.85 -3.22
C ILE A 10 -9.03 10.47 -3.24
N VAL A 11 -7.81 10.40 -2.73
CA VAL A 11 -7.14 9.13 -2.42
C VAL A 11 -7.15 8.96 -0.91
N THR A 12 -7.57 7.79 -0.45
CA THR A 12 -7.54 7.39 0.96
C THR A 12 -6.57 6.22 1.15
N CYS A 13 -6.06 6.04 2.36
CA CYS A 13 -5.17 4.94 2.67
C CYS A 13 -6.01 3.69 2.96
N ASP A 14 -5.73 2.56 2.29
CA ASP A 14 -6.42 1.29 2.56
C ASP A 14 -6.12 0.71 3.95
N VAL A 15 -5.08 1.21 4.63
CA VAL A 15 -4.72 0.79 6.00
C VAL A 15 -5.42 1.66 7.05
N CYS A 16 -5.41 2.99 6.88
CA CYS A 16 -6.10 3.92 7.79
C CYS A 16 -7.62 3.86 7.62
N GLY A 17 -8.11 3.51 6.43
CA GLY A 17 -9.53 3.61 6.10
C GLY A 17 -10.00 5.06 6.00
N ASP A 18 -11.26 5.30 6.33
CA ASP A 18 -11.88 6.63 6.30
C ASP A 18 -11.70 7.41 7.62
N GLU A 19 -10.91 6.90 8.58
CA GLU A 19 -10.73 7.55 9.89
C GLU A 19 -10.06 8.93 9.77
N ASP A 20 -9.32 9.18 8.69
CA ASP A 20 -8.71 10.47 8.35
C ASP A 20 -9.60 11.36 7.46
N ALA A 21 -10.88 11.01 7.24
CA ALA A 21 -11.80 11.82 6.43
C ALA A 21 -12.08 13.22 7.02
N ASP A 22 -11.72 13.45 8.28
CA ASP A 22 -11.77 14.76 8.95
C ASP A 22 -10.58 15.66 8.59
N GLU A 23 -9.52 15.14 7.97
CA GLU A 23 -8.44 15.96 7.42
C GLU A 23 -8.85 16.59 6.08
N VAL A 24 -8.34 17.80 5.80
CA VAL A 24 -8.58 18.47 4.52
C VAL A 24 -7.82 17.73 3.42
N LEU A 25 -8.48 16.74 2.82
CA LEU A 25 -7.93 15.99 1.70
C LEU A 25 -8.04 16.82 0.41
N PRO A 26 -6.98 16.89 -0.41
CA PRO A 26 -7.02 17.59 -1.67
C PRO A 26 -8.02 16.92 -2.63
N LEU A 27 -8.92 17.73 -3.20
CA LEU A 27 -9.93 17.31 -4.16
C LEU A 27 -9.39 17.41 -5.59
N PHE A 28 -9.62 16.39 -6.40
CA PHE A 28 -9.16 16.33 -7.79
C PHE A 28 -10.29 16.05 -8.78
N ASP A 29 -10.13 16.53 -10.00
CA ASP A 29 -11.14 16.37 -11.06
C ASP A 29 -11.21 14.93 -11.60
N THR A 30 -10.12 14.17 -11.53
CA THR A 30 -10.08 12.77 -11.98
C THR A 30 -9.30 11.87 -11.01
N PRO A 31 -9.62 10.57 -10.94
CA PRO A 31 -8.88 9.63 -10.09
C PRO A 31 -7.42 9.46 -10.51
N GLU A 32 -7.08 9.66 -11.79
CA GLU A 32 -5.71 9.60 -12.28
C GLU A 32 -4.86 10.76 -11.74
N ILE A 33 -5.43 11.97 -11.68
CA ILE A 33 -4.76 13.14 -11.09
C ILE A 33 -4.56 12.91 -9.59
N ALA A 34 -5.58 12.39 -8.90
CA ALA A 34 -5.51 12.06 -7.48
C ALA A 34 -4.40 11.03 -7.19
N ALA A 35 -4.39 9.94 -7.96
CA ALA A 35 -3.36 8.89 -7.86
C ALA A 35 -1.96 9.42 -8.21
N HIS A 36 -1.84 10.27 -9.23
CA HIS A 36 -0.57 10.91 -9.58
C HIS A 36 -0.06 11.79 -8.44
N ASN A 37 -0.94 12.57 -7.80
CA ASN A 37 -0.58 13.40 -6.66
C ASN A 37 -0.14 12.56 -5.45
N ALA A 38 -0.89 11.51 -5.10
CA ALA A 38 -0.55 10.60 -4.02
C ALA A 38 0.86 9.99 -4.21
N ARG A 39 1.18 9.51 -5.43
CA ARG A 39 2.54 9.02 -5.75
C ARG A 39 3.61 10.07 -5.53
N ARG A 40 3.36 11.33 -5.92
CA ARG A 40 4.31 12.44 -5.69
C ARG A 40 4.50 12.77 -4.21
N CYS A 41 3.49 12.48 -3.38
CA CYS A 41 3.55 12.61 -1.93
C CYS A 41 4.18 11.40 -1.22
N GLY A 42 4.71 10.43 -1.98
CA GLY A 42 5.40 9.27 -1.42
C GLY A 42 4.50 8.08 -1.07
N TRP A 43 3.23 8.12 -1.48
CA TRP A 43 2.33 6.99 -1.28
C TRP A 43 2.69 5.83 -2.22
N LEU A 44 2.54 4.60 -1.72
CA LEU A 44 2.63 3.41 -2.53
C LEU A 44 1.28 3.14 -3.20
N LEU A 45 1.25 3.12 -4.53
CA LEU A 45 0.08 2.70 -5.31
C LEU A 45 0.35 1.40 -6.05
N THR A 46 -0.42 0.36 -5.75
CA THR A 46 -0.26 -0.97 -6.33
C THR A 46 -1.09 -1.16 -7.61
N ALA A 47 -0.81 -2.23 -8.37
CA ALA A 47 -1.52 -2.54 -9.61
C ALA A 47 -2.99 -2.94 -9.40
N ASP A 48 -3.31 -3.53 -8.24
CA ASP A 48 -4.66 -3.85 -7.78
C ASP A 48 -5.40 -2.65 -7.18
N ARG A 49 -4.89 -1.43 -7.41
CA ARG A 49 -5.49 -0.14 -7.01
C ARG A 49 -5.54 0.08 -5.50
N ARG A 50 -4.62 -0.52 -4.74
CA ARG A 50 -4.43 -0.17 -3.34
C ARG A 50 -3.54 1.06 -3.22
N ALA A 51 -3.85 1.92 -2.26
CA ALA A 51 -3.12 3.11 -1.88
C ALA A 51 -2.71 2.99 -0.41
N ILE A 52 -1.41 3.05 -0.14
CA ILE A 52 -0.84 2.98 1.20
C ILE A 52 -0.06 4.27 1.44
N CYS A 53 -0.43 5.02 2.49
CA CYS A 53 0.24 6.26 2.85
C CYS A 53 1.67 5.98 3.38
N PRO A 54 2.53 7.01 3.50
CA PRO A 54 3.94 6.81 3.87
C PRO A 54 4.15 6.60 5.38
N ASP A 55 3.10 6.40 6.16
CA ASP A 55 3.21 6.12 7.59
C ASP A 55 3.95 4.81 7.84
N ASN A 56 4.70 4.78 8.94
CA ASN A 56 5.63 3.69 9.26
C ASN A 56 5.25 2.96 10.55
N ASP A 57 3.98 2.97 10.91
CA ASP A 57 3.49 2.19 12.05
C ASP A 57 3.50 0.68 11.75
N HIS A 58 3.05 -0.11 12.71
CA HIS A 58 3.03 -1.56 12.59
C HIS A 58 2.01 -2.06 11.53
N GLN A 59 0.89 -1.37 11.36
CA GLN A 59 -0.16 -1.78 10.43
C GLN A 59 0.28 -1.52 8.99
N HIS A 60 0.87 -0.35 8.72
CA HIS A 60 1.40 0.00 7.40
C HIS A 60 2.52 -0.95 6.98
N ARG A 61 3.47 -1.24 7.87
CA ARG A 61 4.54 -2.22 7.60
C ARG A 61 4.00 -3.61 7.32
N ALA A 62 3.05 -4.10 8.13
CA ALA A 62 2.43 -5.40 7.89
C ALA A 62 1.70 -5.47 6.55
N ALA A 63 1.05 -4.38 6.12
CA ALA A 63 0.41 -4.31 4.81
C ALA A 63 1.44 -4.35 3.66
N LEU A 64 2.60 -3.70 3.82
CA LEU A 64 3.70 -3.76 2.87
C LEU A 64 4.33 -5.15 2.80
N ASP A 65 4.56 -5.79 3.94
CA ASP A 65 5.16 -7.14 4.01
C ASP A 65 4.29 -8.18 3.27
N GLN A 66 2.96 -8.04 3.31
CA GLN A 66 2.04 -8.90 2.55
C GLN A 66 2.16 -8.73 1.02
N LEU A 67 2.70 -7.61 0.54
CA LEU A 67 2.94 -7.37 -0.89
C LEU A 67 4.29 -7.93 -1.35
N MET A 68 5.17 -8.27 -0.42
CA MET A 68 6.47 -8.83 -0.75
C MET A 68 6.32 -10.25 -1.29
N PRO A 69 7.07 -10.62 -2.34
CA PRO A 69 7.11 -12.00 -2.80
C PRO A 69 7.63 -12.90 -1.66
N PRO A 70 7.21 -14.18 -1.62
CA PRO A 70 7.75 -15.12 -0.65
C PRO A 70 9.27 -15.21 -0.78
N GLU A 71 9.94 -15.54 0.33
CA GLU A 71 11.40 -15.69 0.32
C GLU A 71 11.82 -16.65 -0.80
N PRO A 72 12.82 -16.26 -1.63
CA PRO A 72 13.26 -17.12 -2.71
C PRO A 72 13.83 -18.40 -2.12
N HIS A 73 13.17 -19.52 -2.41
CA HIS A 73 13.72 -20.85 -2.15
C HIS A 73 14.88 -21.08 -3.13
N ILE A 74 16.09 -20.81 -2.67
CA ILE A 74 17.32 -21.12 -3.39
C ILE A 74 17.60 -22.62 -3.18
N GLU A 75 17.13 -23.47 -4.09
CA GLU A 75 17.69 -24.83 -4.24
C GLU A 75 18.94 -24.73 -5.10
N ILE A 76 20.12 -24.81 -4.47
CA ILE A 76 21.38 -25.01 -5.19
C ILE A 76 21.53 -26.52 -5.40
N ASP A 77 21.63 -26.94 -6.66
CA ASP A 77 21.97 -28.34 -7.00
C ASP A 77 23.27 -28.74 -6.26
N GLY A 78 23.14 -29.70 -5.35
CA GLY A 78 24.23 -30.19 -4.49
C GLY A 78 24.26 -29.64 -3.07
N GLN A 79 23.29 -28.82 -2.66
CA GLN A 79 23.16 -28.39 -1.27
C GLN A 79 22.67 -29.55 -0.39
N LEU A 80 23.49 -29.97 0.57
CA LEU A 80 23.09 -30.95 1.58
C LEU A 80 21.96 -30.37 2.43
N PRO A 81 20.88 -31.13 2.71
CA PRO A 81 19.82 -30.67 3.58
C PRO A 81 20.38 -30.38 4.97
N PHE A 82 20.11 -29.19 5.50
CA PHE A 82 20.41 -28.88 6.89
C PHE A 82 19.53 -29.79 7.76
N ASN A 83 20.15 -30.68 8.54
CA ASN A 83 19.45 -31.55 9.48
C ASN A 83 19.52 -30.94 10.88
N PRO A 84 18.48 -30.23 11.36
CA PRO A 84 18.46 -29.68 12.71
C PRO A 84 18.02 -30.75 13.72
N ASP A 85 18.80 -31.83 13.86
CA ASP A 85 18.67 -32.75 15.00
C ASP A 85 19.80 -32.49 15.99
N PRO A 86 19.58 -31.73 17.08
CA PRO A 86 20.49 -31.71 18.22
C PRO A 86 20.11 -32.86 19.15
N THR A 87 20.54 -34.09 18.81
CA THR A 87 20.57 -35.17 19.81
C THR A 87 21.97 -35.74 19.89
N THR A 88 22.86 -35.04 20.60
CA THR A 88 23.85 -35.57 21.56
C THR A 88 24.52 -34.40 22.28
#